data_AF-A0A2V9T5W6-F1
#
_entry.id   AF-A0A2V9T5W6-F1
#
_cell.length_a   1.000
_cell.length_b   1.000
_cell.length_c   1.000
_cell.angle_alpha   90.00
_cell.angle_beta   90.00
_cell.angle_gamma   90.00
#
_symmetry.space_group_name_H-M   'P 1'
#
loop_
_entity.id
_entity.type
_entity.pdbx_description
1 polymer ?
#
loop_
_entity_poly.entity_id
_entity_poly.type
_entity_poly.pdbx_seq_one_letter_code
_entity_poly.pdbx_strand_id
1 'polypeptide(L)'
;MLALDLGVFHRRAHEVRFREALAWSVMWIALAAAFAALIFFWHGRVPALEFVTGYTIELSLSVDNLFVFLLIFRYFRVPGEDQHKVLFWGIIGALIMRAVFIL
;
A
#
# COMPACT_ATOMS: atom_id res chain seq x y z
N MET A 1 30.42 -4.47 16.72
CA MET A 1 29.79 -4.01 15.46
C MET A 1 28.49 -4.76 15.10
N LEU A 2 27.82 -5.43 16.06
CA LEU A 2 26.43 -5.95 15.90
C LEU A 2 25.51 -5.61 17.10
N ALA A 3 26.08 -5.37 18.29
CA ALA A 3 25.30 -4.99 19.48
C ALA A 3 24.89 -3.49 19.53
N LEU A 4 25.56 -2.63 18.75
CA LEU A 4 25.27 -1.19 18.71
C LEU A 4 24.10 -0.82 17.77
N ASP A 5 23.81 -1.66 16.77
CA ASP A 5 22.65 -1.46 15.89
C ASP A 5 21.32 -1.87 16.54
N LEU A 6 21.34 -2.84 17.47
CA LEU A 6 20.13 -3.30 18.15
C LEU A 6 19.71 -2.45 19.37
N GLY A 7 20.60 -1.61 19.90
CA GLY A 7 20.34 -0.87 21.15
C GLY A 7 19.92 0.59 21.00
N VAL A 8 20.33 1.29 19.93
CA VAL A 8 20.29 2.77 19.89
C VAL A 8 19.34 3.35 18.84
N PHE A 9 18.93 2.58 17.82
CA PHE A 9 18.04 3.08 16.76
C PHE A 9 16.62 2.48 16.85
N HIS A 10 15.99 2.68 18.00
CA HIS A 10 14.53 2.62 18.16
C HIS A 10 14.06 3.92 18.82
N ARG A 11 14.19 5.07 18.13
CA ARG A 11 13.71 6.34 18.72
C ARG A 11 13.29 7.46 17.78
N ARG A 12 12.74 7.12 16.63
CA ARG A 12 11.65 7.91 16.05
C ARG A 12 10.72 6.93 15.34
N ALA A 13 9.76 6.41 16.10
CA ALA A 13 8.46 6.08 15.54
C ALA A 13 7.95 7.38 14.88
N HIS A 14 8.32 7.61 13.63
CA HIS A 14 7.53 8.48 12.79
C HIS A 14 6.28 7.66 12.52
N GLU A 15 5.27 7.83 13.38
CA GLU A 15 3.90 7.60 12.94
C GLU A 15 3.77 8.41 11.67
N VAL A 16 3.81 7.75 10.51
CA VAL A 16 3.49 8.39 9.25
C VAL A 16 2.13 9.00 9.48
N ARG A 17 2.09 10.31 9.71
CA ARG A 17 0.84 10.98 10.05
C ARG A 17 -0.09 10.72 8.89
N PHE A 18 -1.37 10.55 9.16
CA PHE A 18 -2.38 10.36 8.09
C PHE A 18 -2.21 11.38 6.93
N ARG A 19 -1.76 12.60 7.26
CA ARG A 19 -1.42 13.66 6.30
C ARG A 19 -0.20 13.36 5.42
N GLU A 20 0.86 12.77 5.97
CA GLU A 20 2.04 12.35 5.20
C GLU A 20 1.70 11.15 4.32
N ALA A 21 0.98 10.14 4.85
CA ALA A 21 0.53 9.01 4.05
C ALA A 21 -0.31 9.47 2.86
N LEU A 22 -1.26 10.38 3.08
CA LEU A 22 -2.04 10.99 2.01
C LEU A 22 -1.18 11.78 1.03
N ALA A 23 -0.21 12.56 1.50
CA ALA A 23 0.69 13.31 0.62
C ALA A 23 1.49 12.36 -0.30
N TRP A 24 2.02 11.26 0.25
CA TRP A 24 2.68 10.23 -0.53
C TRP A 24 1.73 9.58 -1.54
N SER A 25 0.51 9.21 -1.15
CA SER A 25 -0.48 8.65 -2.07
C SER A 25 -0.82 9.61 -3.21
N VAL A 26 -1.07 10.88 -2.90
CA VAL A 26 -1.36 11.90 -3.92
C VAL A 26 -0.18 12.13 -4.85
N MET A 27 1.05 12.13 -4.33
CA MET A 27 2.25 12.26 -5.15
C MET A 27 2.38 11.10 -6.15
N TRP A 28 2.14 9.86 -5.72
CA TRP A 28 2.16 8.69 -6.60
C TRP A 28 1.06 8.71 -7.66
N ILE A 29 -0.15 9.11 -7.28
CA ILE A 29 -1.28 9.27 -8.22
C ILE A 29 -0.97 10.38 -9.25
N ALA A 30 -0.39 11.50 -8.81
CA ALA A 30 0.00 12.59 -9.69
C ALA A 30 1.10 12.16 -10.68
N LEU A 31 2.07 11.37 -10.23
CA LEU A 31 3.10 10.81 -11.10
C LEU A 31 2.51 9.86 -12.15
N ALA A 32 1.59 8.97 -11.74
CA ALA A 32 0.88 8.09 -12.66
C ALA A 32 0.03 8.88 -13.67
N ALA A 33 -0.66 9.94 -13.23
CA ALA A 33 -1.43 10.82 -14.10
C ALA A 33 -0.55 11.58 -15.10
N ALA A 34 0.63 12.05 -14.67
CA ALA A 34 1.60 12.70 -15.55
C ALA A 34 2.11 11.73 -16.63
N PHE A 35 2.35 10.48 -16.25
CA PHE A 35 2.75 9.43 -17.20
C PHE A 35 1.62 9.09 -18.18
N ALA A 36 0.37 8.99 -17.71
CA ALA A 36 -0.79 8.81 -18.57
C ALA A 36 -0.95 9.95 -19.58
N ALA A 37 -0.72 11.19 -19.16
CA ALA A 37 -0.73 12.36 -20.05
C ALA A 37 0.38 12.26 -21.11
N LEU A 38 1.59 11.82 -20.73
CA LEU A 38 2.70 11.62 -21.66
C LEU A 38 2.38 10.53 -22.70
N ILE A 39 1.78 9.41 -22.28
CA ILE A 39 1.28 8.37 -23.20
C ILE A 39 0.22 8.95 -24.14
N PHE A 40 -0.69 9.78 -23.63
CA PHE A 40 -1.73 10.41 -24.45
C PHE A 40 -1.14 11.29 -25.55
N PHE A 41 -0.09 12.06 -25.26
CA PHE A 41 0.58 12.92 -26.24
C PHE A 41 1.42 12.14 -27.26
N TRP A 42 2.03 11.02 -26.88
CA TRP A 42 2.94 10.26 -27.78
C TRP A 42 2.26 9.11 -28.53
N HIS A 43 1.44 8.31 -27.86
CA HIS A 43 0.84 7.08 -28.39
C HIS A 43 -0.68 7.21 -28.64
N GLY A 44 -1.27 8.36 -28.30
CA GLY A 44 -2.68 8.64 -28.54
C GLY A 44 -3.63 8.10 -27.46
N ARG A 45 -4.93 8.18 -27.75
CA ARG A 45 -5.98 8.02 -26.74
C ARG A 45 -6.22 6.58 -26.26
N VAL A 46 -6.07 5.60 -27.14
CA VAL A 46 -6.33 4.17 -26.81
C VAL A 46 -5.34 3.63 -25.77
N PRO A 47 -4.01 3.68 -25.98
CA PRO A 47 -3.05 3.18 -24.99
C PRO A 47 -3.03 3.99 -23.69
N ALA A 48 -3.35 5.29 -23.74
CA ALA A 48 -3.53 6.08 -22.53
C ALA A 48 -4.73 5.61 -21.68
N LEU A 49 -5.85 5.26 -22.33
CA LEU A 49 -7.01 4.69 -21.64
C LEU A 49 -6.72 3.31 -21.06
N GLU A 50 -5.99 2.46 -21.79
CA GLU A 50 -5.55 1.15 -21.29
C GLU A 50 -4.66 1.30 -20.05
N PHE A 51 -3.70 2.22 -20.07
CA PHE A 51 -2.84 2.50 -18.92
C PHE A 51 -3.63 2.97 -17.71
N VAL A 52 -4.52 3.97 -17.87
CA VAL A 52 -5.33 4.51 -16.77
C VAL A 52 -6.28 3.45 -16.22
N THR A 53 -6.87 2.64 -17.09
CA THR A 53 -7.79 1.57 -16.69
C THR A 53 -7.04 0.49 -15.90
N GLY A 54 -5.88 0.03 -16.40
CA GLY A 54 -5.02 -0.91 -15.70
C GLY A 54 -4.57 -0.39 -14.34
N TYR A 55 -4.05 0.84 -14.29
CA TYR A 55 -3.65 1.50 -13.05
C TYR A 55 -4.81 1.59 -12.04
N THR A 56 -6.01 1.94 -12.50
CA THR A 56 -7.19 2.03 -11.62
C THR A 56 -7.59 0.66 -11.08
N ILE A 57 -7.51 -0.40 -11.90
CA ILE A 57 -7.80 -1.77 -11.47
C ILE A 57 -6.80 -2.22 -10.40
N GLU A 58 -5.49 -2.01 -10.62
CA GLU A 58 -4.45 -2.37 -9.67
C GLU A 58 -4.58 -1.59 -8.35
N LEU A 59 -4.86 -0.28 -8.44
CA LEU A 59 -5.11 0.56 -7.28
C LEU A 59 -6.34 0.08 -6.50
N SER A 60 -7.44 -0.25 -7.20
CA SER A 60 -8.68 -0.73 -6.57
C SER A 60 -8.46 -2.06 -5.85
N LEU A 61 -7.73 -2.99 -6.45
CA LEU A 61 -7.40 -4.29 -5.85
C LEU A 61 -6.52 -4.12 -4.60
N SER A 62 -5.58 -3.18 -4.63
CA SER A 62 -4.74 -2.85 -3.48
C SER A 62 -5.55 -2.22 -2.33
N VAL A 63 -6.49 -1.32 -2.65
CA VAL A 63 -7.37 -0.66 -1.68
C VAL A 63 -8.38 -1.64 -1.07
N ASP A 64 -8.94 -2.56 -1.85
CA ASP A 64 -9.87 -3.59 -1.37
C ASP A 64 -9.24 -4.46 -0.26
N ASN A 65 -8.00 -4.90 -0.49
CA ASN A 65 -7.24 -5.64 0.52
C ASN A 65 -7.02 -4.83 1.81
N LEU A 66 -6.61 -3.56 1.68
CA LEU A 66 -6.38 -2.68 2.83
C LEU A 66 -7.68 -2.43 3.62
N PHE A 67 -8.81 -2.29 2.93
CA PHE A 67 -10.11 -2.08 3.55
C PHE A 67 -10.52 -3.25 4.45
N VAL A 68 -10.33 -4.49 3.99
CA VAL A 68 -10.61 -5.69 4.80
C VAL A 68 -9.77 -5.69 6.09
N PHE A 69 -8.48 -5.38 6.00
CA PHE A 69 -7.62 -5.29 7.19
C PHE A 69 -8.06 -4.19 8.16
N LEU A 70 -8.40 -3.00 7.65
CA LEU A 70 -8.91 -1.90 8.47
C LEU A 70 -10.22 -2.26 9.19
N LEU A 71 -11.13 -2.96 8.51
CA LEU A 71 -12.39 -3.44 9.10
C LEU A 71 -12.11 -4.41 10.26
N ILE A 72 -11.21 -5.36 10.06
CA ILE A 72 -10.80 -6.34 11.08
C ILE A 72 -10.18 -5.61 12.28
N PHE A 73 -9.24 -4.69 12.06
CA PHE A 73 -8.61 -3.92 13.15
C PHE A 73 -9.62 -3.10 13.94
N ARG A 74 -10.60 -2.49 13.25
CA ARG A 74 -11.68 -1.73 13.89
C ARG A 74 -12.60 -2.63 14.71
N TYR A 75 -12.94 -3.81 14.20
CA TYR A 75 -13.77 -4.79 14.92
C TYR A 75 -13.10 -5.27 16.21
N PHE A 76 -11.80 -5.60 16.15
CA PHE A 76 -11.03 -6.08 17.30
C PHE A 76 -10.42 -4.96 18.18
N ARG A 77 -10.63 -3.68 17.82
CA ARG A 77 -10.07 -2.50 18.51
C ARG A 77 -8.55 -2.60 18.74
N VAL A 78 -7.82 -3.01 17.72
CA VAL A 78 -6.35 -3.21 17.80
C VAL A 78 -5.64 -1.86 17.98
N PRO A 79 -4.82 -1.68 19.04
CA PRO A 79 -4.06 -0.45 19.24
C PRO A 79 -3.08 -0.19 18.09
N GLY A 80 -2.89 1.09 17.75
CA GLY A 80 -2.12 1.51 16.56
C GLY A 80 -0.69 0.98 16.50
N GLU A 81 -0.05 0.80 17.66
CA GLU A 81 1.32 0.29 17.78
C GLU A 81 1.45 -1.17 17.31
N ASP A 82 0.40 -1.98 17.47
CA ASP A 82 0.40 -3.40 17.09
C ASP A 82 -0.14 -3.64 15.67
N GLN A 83 -0.76 -2.64 15.03
CA GLN A 83 -1.34 -2.78 13.69
C GLN A 83 -0.30 -3.24 12.65
N HIS A 84 0.93 -2.74 12.73
CA HIS A 84 2.00 -3.14 11.80
C HIS A 84 2.35 -4.64 11.93
N LYS A 85 2.43 -5.16 13.16
CA LYS A 85 2.75 -6.56 13.43
C LYS A 85 1.60 -7.48 12.99
N VAL A 86 0.35 -7.10 13.31
CA VAL A 86 -0.83 -7.87 12.93
C VAL A 86 -1.03 -7.85 11.42
N LEU A 87 -0.80 -6.71 10.75
CA LEU A 87 -0.86 -6.61 9.30
C LEU A 87 0.19 -7.51 8.64
N PHE A 88 1.43 -7.50 9.13
CA PHE A 88 2.50 -8.34 8.59
C PHE A 88 2.16 -9.83 8.68
N TRP A 89 1.73 -10.30 9.86
CA TRP A 89 1.28 -11.69 10.04
C TRP A 89 0.03 -12.02 9.22
N GLY A 90 -0.89 -11.07 9.08
CA GLY A 90 -2.09 -11.19 8.24
C GLY A 90 -1.78 -11.34 6.76
N ILE A 91 -0.84 -10.55 6.23
CA ILE A 91 -0.38 -10.64 4.84
C ILE A 91 0.31 -11.98 4.59
N ILE A 92 1.20 -12.42 5.49
CA ILE A 92 1.84 -13.74 5.36
C ILE A 92 0.80 -14.86 5.41
N GLY A 93 -0.14 -14.81 6.35
CA GLY A 93 -1.23 -15.77 6.44
C GLY A 93 -2.09 -15.79 5.18
N ALA A 94 -2.47 -14.62 4.66
CA ALA A 94 -3.23 -14.49 3.41
C ALA A 94 -2.46 -15.03 2.21
N LEU A 95 -1.14 -14.78 2.13
CA LEU A 95 -0.29 -15.29 1.06
C LEU A 95 -0.20 -16.82 1.09
N ILE A 96 -0.05 -17.40 2.27
CA ILE A 96 -0.04 -18.87 2.46
C ILE A 96 -1.39 -19.45 2.07
N MET A 97 -2.50 -18.88 2.57
CA MET A 97 -3.85 -19.32 2.21
C MET A 97 -4.06 -19.24 0.70
N ARG A 98 -3.59 -18.18 0.05
CA ARG A 98 -3.62 -18.01 -1.40
C ARG A 98 -2.77 -19.08 -2.11
N ALA A 99 -1.58 -19.37 -1.62
CA ALA A 99 -0.72 -20.41 -2.18
C ALA A 99 -1.31 -21.81 -2.08
N VAL A 100 -2.08 -22.11 -1.02
CA VAL A 100 -2.70 -23.42 -0.79
C VAL A 100 -4.03 -23.59 -1.56
N PHE A 101 -4.85 -22.54 -1.64
CA PHE A 101 -6.18 -22.62 -2.25
C PHE A 101 -6.22 -22.28 -3.74
N ILE A 102 -5.31 -21.42 -4.23
CA ILE A 102 -5.41 -20.82 -5.56
C ILE A 102 -4.24 -21.24 -6.48
N LEU A 103 -3.07 -21.58 -5.95
CA LEU A 103 -1.90 -21.95 -6.77
C LEU A 103 -1.96 -23.41 -7.26
#